data_AF-A0A925I6U5-F1
#
_entry.id   AF-A0A925I6U5-F1
#
_cell.length_a   1.000
_cell.length_b   1.000
_cell.length_c   1.000
_cell.angle_alpha   90.00
_cell.angle_beta   90.00
_cell.angle_gamma   90.00
#
_symmetry.space_group_name_H-M   'P 1'
#
loop_
_entity.id
_entity.type
_entity.pdbx_description
1 polymer ?
#
loop_
_entity_poly.entity_id
_entity_poly.type
_entity_poly.pdbx_seq_one_letter_code
_entity_poly.pdbx_strand_id
1 'polypeptide(L)'
;MKNKPLLLAIIYSVIYIGATLYFYFSQQLPAFKMVYVISMAAVLPFVILTIKIQRDSVYQGIISGKEAAKEGMKFVLYSALILGAFQIAFFYGGWRDFKIETIPGFYRAWVDSLSADDKVKYFEVGTQKVMARLSPAQIEKFREELIQKNIAIQIEGITVFKEFTGVFFRLFFAGLFSSFLAALFLKRK
;
A
#
# COMPACT_ATOMS: atom_id res chain seq x y z
N MET A 1 -20.79 20.78 -12.05
CA MET A 1 -20.76 20.37 -10.63
C MET A 1 -20.01 21.40 -9.79
N LYS A 2 -20.57 21.84 -8.64
CA LYS A 2 -19.92 22.80 -7.75
C LYS A 2 -18.63 22.27 -7.10
N ASN A 3 -18.49 20.95 -6.94
CA ASN A 3 -17.33 20.35 -6.26
C ASN A 3 -16.47 19.50 -7.24
N LYS A 4 -15.70 20.16 -8.11
CA LYS A 4 -14.84 19.51 -9.10
C LYS A 4 -13.73 18.60 -8.54
N PRO A 5 -13.11 18.86 -7.36
CA PRO A 5 -12.12 17.96 -6.77
C PRO A 5 -12.73 16.60 -6.40
N LEU A 6 -13.99 16.60 -5.94
CA LEU A 6 -14.72 15.36 -5.65
C LEU A 6 -14.96 14.54 -6.92
N LEU A 7 -15.31 15.18 -8.06
CA LEU A 7 -15.48 14.47 -9.33
C LEU A 7 -14.20 13.74 -9.75
N LEU A 8 -13.07 14.45 -9.72
CA LEU A 8 -11.78 13.85 -10.06
C LEU A 8 -11.38 12.75 -9.08
N ALA A 9 -11.67 12.91 -7.79
CA ALA A 9 -11.46 11.88 -6.78
C ALA A 9 -12.27 10.61 -7.08
N ILE A 10 -13.53 10.77 -7.50
CA ILE A 10 -14.38 9.64 -7.93
C ILE A 10 -13.78 8.96 -9.16
N ILE A 11 -13.40 9.71 -10.20
CA ILE A 11 -12.82 9.15 -11.44
C ILE A 11 -11.54 8.37 -11.12
N TYR A 12 -10.61 8.98 -10.37
CA TYR A 12 -9.38 8.32 -9.93
C TYR A 12 -9.68 7.04 -9.14
N SER A 13 -10.62 7.11 -8.19
CA SER A 13 -10.97 5.97 -7.33
C SER A 13 -11.60 4.83 -8.14
N VAL A 14 -12.50 5.12 -9.08
CA VAL A 14 -13.13 4.11 -9.95
C VAL A 14 -12.09 3.41 -10.81
N ILE A 15 -11.15 4.15 -11.41
CA ILE A 15 -10.06 3.55 -12.21
C ILE A 15 -9.23 2.61 -11.36
N TYR A 16 -8.83 3.04 -10.16
CA TYR A 16 -8.04 2.22 -9.24
C TYR A 16 -8.81 0.97 -8.77
N ILE A 17 -10.07 1.12 -8.39
CA ILE A 17 -10.93 0.02 -7.94
C ILE A 17 -11.10 -0.99 -9.07
N GLY A 18 -11.43 -0.53 -10.28
CA GLY A 18 -11.59 -1.37 -11.46
C GLY A 18 -10.32 -2.16 -11.78
N ALA A 19 -9.15 -1.51 -11.76
CA ALA A 19 -7.87 -2.19 -11.96
C ALA A 19 -7.60 -3.23 -10.85
N THR A 20 -7.81 -2.86 -9.59
CA THR A 20 -7.59 -3.75 -8.44
C THR A 20 -8.46 -5.01 -8.55
N LEU A 21 -9.76 -4.85 -8.85
CA LEU A 21 -10.68 -5.96 -9.03
C LEU A 21 -10.30 -6.82 -10.24
N TYR A 22 -9.97 -6.20 -11.37
CA TYR A 22 -9.55 -6.92 -12.58
C TYR A 22 -8.35 -7.83 -12.30
N PHE A 23 -7.29 -7.28 -11.70
CA PHE A 23 -6.09 -8.06 -11.42
C PHE A 23 -6.31 -9.11 -10.32
N TYR A 24 -7.13 -8.80 -9.32
CA TYR A 24 -7.53 -9.77 -8.29
C TYR A 24 -8.25 -10.97 -8.90
N PHE A 25 -9.30 -10.74 -9.70
CA PHE A 25 -10.07 -11.84 -10.31
C PHE A 25 -9.29 -12.59 -11.41
N SER A 26 -8.32 -11.94 -12.05
CA SER A 26 -7.41 -12.60 -13.01
C SER A 26 -6.32 -13.46 -12.35
N GLN A 27 -6.20 -13.45 -11.01
CA GLN A 27 -5.17 -14.15 -10.23
C GLN A 27 -3.71 -13.77 -10.57
N GLN A 28 -3.49 -12.61 -11.22
CA GLN A 28 -2.16 -12.12 -11.59
C GLN A 28 -1.49 -11.36 -10.42
N LEU A 29 -1.02 -12.10 -9.42
CA LEU A 29 -0.42 -11.54 -8.20
C LEU A 29 0.73 -10.53 -8.42
N PRO A 30 1.66 -10.73 -9.36
CA PRO A 30 2.70 -9.74 -9.62
C PRO A 30 2.14 -8.42 -10.15
N ALA A 31 1.12 -8.50 -11.02
CA ALA A 31 0.47 -7.33 -11.60
C ALA A 31 -0.34 -6.56 -10.55
N PHE A 32 -0.90 -7.26 -9.55
CA PHE A 32 -1.58 -6.63 -8.42
C PHE A 32 -0.66 -5.65 -7.66
N LYS A 33 0.64 -5.98 -7.49
CA LYS A 33 1.62 -5.04 -6.91
C LYS A 33 1.85 -3.81 -7.78
N MET A 34 1.87 -3.97 -9.11
CA MET A 34 2.05 -2.86 -10.04
C MET A 34 0.88 -1.88 -10.03
N VAL A 35 -0.36 -2.35 -9.84
CA VAL A 35 -1.54 -1.48 -9.72
C VAL A 35 -1.33 -0.43 -8.63
N TYR A 36 -0.81 -0.83 -7.47
CA TYR A 36 -0.52 0.09 -6.37
C TYR A 36 0.55 1.13 -6.73
N VAL A 37 1.61 0.74 -7.42
CA VAL A 37 2.70 1.66 -7.79
C VAL A 37 2.20 2.66 -8.82
N ILE A 38 1.49 2.18 -9.85
CA ILE A 38 0.92 3.02 -10.91
C ILE A 38 -0.12 3.99 -10.33
N SER A 39 -0.96 3.54 -9.41
CA SER A 39 -1.96 4.40 -8.80
C SER A 39 -1.34 5.50 -7.94
N MET A 40 -0.30 5.18 -7.16
CA MET A 40 0.47 6.18 -6.44
C MET A 40 1.11 7.21 -7.38
N ALA A 41 1.69 6.77 -8.50
CA ALA A 41 2.23 7.68 -9.51
C ALA A 41 1.14 8.55 -10.16
N ALA A 42 -0.05 8.00 -10.36
CA ALA A 42 -1.21 8.71 -10.92
C ALA A 42 -1.80 9.77 -9.98
N VAL A 43 -1.49 9.77 -8.68
CA VAL A 43 -1.92 10.84 -7.76
C VAL A 43 -1.43 12.21 -8.24
N LEU A 44 -0.18 12.32 -8.69
CA LEU A 44 0.42 13.58 -9.12
C LEU A 44 -0.32 14.24 -10.30
N PRO A 45 -0.53 13.58 -11.46
CA PRO A 45 -1.25 14.19 -12.57
C PRO A 45 -2.70 14.55 -12.20
N PHE A 46 -3.38 13.76 -11.36
CA PHE A 46 -4.73 14.10 -10.90
C PHE A 46 -4.76 15.31 -9.95
N VAL A 47 -3.75 15.46 -9.09
CA VAL A 47 -3.60 16.66 -8.24
C VAL A 47 -3.34 17.90 -9.10
N ILE A 48 -2.41 17.82 -10.06
CA ILE A 48 -2.12 18.91 -11.00
C ILE A 48 -3.39 19.30 -11.78
N LEU A 49 -4.12 18.31 -12.29
CA LEU A 49 -5.37 18.53 -13.02
C LEU A 49 -6.43 19.19 -12.12
N THR A 50 -6.56 18.73 -10.88
CA THR A 50 -7.48 19.32 -9.89
C THR A 50 -7.18 20.80 -9.67
N ILE A 51 -5.92 21.12 -9.40
CA ILE A 51 -5.48 22.50 -9.14
C ILE A 51 -5.67 23.36 -10.38
N LYS A 52 -5.30 22.87 -11.57
CA LYS A 52 -5.49 23.59 -12.84
C LYS A 52 -6.96 23.93 -13.08
N ILE A 53 -7.85 22.94 -12.94
CA ILE A 53 -9.29 23.15 -13.11
C ILE A 53 -9.85 24.14 -12.09
N GLN A 54 -9.40 24.07 -10.83
CA GLN A 54 -9.81 25.02 -9.79
C GLN A 54 -9.35 26.44 -10.08
N ARG A 55 -8.07 26.60 -10.45
CA ARG A 55 -7.49 27.87 -10.86
C ARG A 55 -8.32 28.54 -11.95
N ASP A 56 -8.63 27.80 -13.01
CA ASP A 56 -9.28 28.37 -14.20
C ASP A 56 -10.77 28.69 -13.97
N SER A 57 -11.43 28.00 -13.03
CA SER A 57 -12.89 28.13 -12.87
C SER A 57 -13.39 28.82 -11.61
N VAL A 58 -12.61 28.81 -10.53
CA VAL A 58 -12.98 29.45 -9.26
C VAL A 58 -12.11 30.68 -9.00
N TYR A 59 -10.81 30.57 -9.28
CA TYR A 59 -9.82 31.61 -8.98
C TYR A 59 -9.45 32.48 -10.21
N GLN A 60 -10.25 32.44 -11.28
CA GLN A 60 -10.10 33.31 -12.47
C GLN A 60 -8.68 33.35 -13.06
N GLY A 61 -7.98 32.21 -13.03
CA GLY A 61 -6.65 32.05 -13.60
C GLY A 61 -5.48 32.32 -12.65
N ILE A 62 -5.71 32.87 -11.45
CA ILE A 62 -4.66 33.19 -10.48
C ILE A 62 -4.94 32.47 -9.15
N ILE A 63 -4.11 31.50 -8.81
CA ILE A 63 -4.22 30.76 -7.54
C ILE A 63 -2.93 30.90 -6.74
N SER A 64 -3.06 31.22 -5.44
CA SER A 64 -1.90 31.25 -4.55
C SER A 64 -1.42 29.82 -4.26
N GLY A 65 -0.14 29.64 -3.91
CA GLY A 65 0.38 28.31 -3.57
C GLY A 65 -0.34 27.64 -2.39
N LYS A 66 -0.79 28.43 -1.41
CA LYS A 66 -1.58 27.95 -0.27
C LYS A 66 -2.94 27.42 -0.71
N GLU A 67 -3.65 28.16 -1.57
CA GLU A 67 -4.95 27.73 -2.09
C GLU A 67 -4.81 26.53 -3.04
N ALA A 68 -3.77 26.51 -3.88
CA ALA A 68 -3.46 25.37 -4.72
C ALA A 68 -3.23 24.09 -3.90
N ALA A 69 -2.40 24.16 -2.86
CA ALA A 69 -2.15 23.03 -1.97
C ALA A 69 -3.45 22.56 -1.27
N LYS A 70 -4.28 23.49 -0.81
CA LYS A 70 -5.58 23.20 -0.19
C LYS A 70 -6.53 22.45 -1.15
N GLU A 71 -6.66 22.92 -2.39
CA GLU A 71 -7.51 22.27 -3.38
C GLU A 71 -6.98 20.88 -3.80
N GLY A 72 -5.66 20.73 -3.93
CA GLY A 72 -5.03 19.43 -4.14
C GLY A 72 -5.32 18.46 -2.99
N MET A 73 -5.18 18.91 -1.75
CA MET A 73 -5.46 18.10 -0.56
C MET A 73 -6.93 17.70 -0.43
N LYS A 74 -7.89 18.51 -0.90
CA LYS A 74 -9.30 18.09 -0.95
C LYS A 74 -9.49 16.86 -1.83
N PHE A 75 -8.89 16.84 -3.03
CA PHE A 75 -8.92 15.67 -3.91
C PHE A 75 -8.31 14.44 -3.23
N VAL A 76 -7.16 14.61 -2.57
CA VAL A 76 -6.47 13.52 -1.86
C VAL A 76 -7.35 12.95 -0.76
N LEU A 77 -7.96 13.82 0.06
CA LEU A 77 -8.81 13.40 1.17
C LEU A 77 -10.06 12.66 0.66
N TYR A 78 -10.74 13.19 -0.36
CA TYR A 78 -11.89 12.51 -0.96
C TYR A 78 -11.52 11.14 -1.53
N SER A 79 -10.40 11.05 -2.24
CA SER A 79 -9.92 9.78 -2.80
C SER A 79 -9.55 8.79 -1.68
N ALA A 80 -8.87 9.24 -0.62
CA ALA A 80 -8.50 8.39 0.51
C ALA A 80 -9.73 7.83 1.25
N LEU A 81 -10.80 8.61 1.39
CA LEU A 81 -12.04 8.13 1.99
C LEU A 81 -12.76 7.10 1.12
N ILE A 82 -12.89 7.36 -0.19
CA ILE A 82 -13.53 6.41 -1.13
C ILE A 82 -12.74 5.11 -1.18
N LEU A 83 -11.43 5.20 -1.35
CA LEU A 83 -10.55 4.04 -1.43
C LEU A 83 -10.42 3.31 -0.10
N GLY A 84 -10.50 4.02 1.02
CA GLY A 84 -10.59 3.41 2.35
C GLY A 84 -11.87 2.61 2.53
N ALA A 85 -13.03 3.15 2.13
CA ALA A 85 -14.30 2.42 2.16
C ALA A 85 -14.27 1.17 1.26
N PHE A 86 -13.72 1.30 0.05
CA PHE A 86 -13.47 0.16 -0.83
C PHE A 86 -12.55 -0.87 -0.17
N GLN A 87 -11.44 -0.45 0.44
CA GLN A 87 -10.50 -1.36 1.10
C GLN A 87 -11.17 -2.15 2.23
N ILE A 88 -12.07 -1.53 3.00
CA ILE A 88 -12.85 -2.20 4.04
C ILE A 88 -13.78 -3.24 3.41
N ALA A 89 -14.56 -2.86 2.38
CA ALA A 89 -15.46 -3.78 1.70
C ALA A 89 -14.69 -4.95 1.04
N PHE A 90 -13.59 -4.66 0.39
CA PHE A 90 -12.73 -5.64 -0.27
C PHE A 90 -12.07 -6.60 0.72
N PHE A 91 -11.67 -6.09 1.90
CA PHE A 91 -11.14 -6.92 3.00
C PHE A 91 -12.13 -8.01 3.40
N TYR A 92 -13.38 -7.62 3.68
CA TYR A 92 -14.44 -8.55 4.08
C TYR A 92 -14.99 -9.37 2.91
N GLY A 93 -14.81 -8.92 1.67
CA GLY A 93 -15.24 -9.62 0.45
C GLY A 93 -14.34 -10.78 0.01
N GLY A 94 -13.32 -11.15 0.79
CA GLY A 94 -12.45 -12.32 0.53
C GLY A 94 -10.96 -12.01 0.45
N TRP A 95 -10.55 -10.73 0.44
CA TRP A 95 -9.13 -10.37 0.42
C TRP A 95 -8.38 -10.85 1.68
N ARG A 96 -9.06 -10.88 2.84
CA ARG A 96 -8.50 -11.45 4.07
C ARG A 96 -8.14 -12.92 3.88
N ASP A 97 -9.08 -13.72 3.39
CA ASP A 97 -8.92 -15.16 3.24
C ASP A 97 -7.85 -15.46 2.19
N PHE A 98 -7.87 -14.72 1.08
CA PHE A 98 -6.83 -14.78 0.05
C PHE A 98 -5.40 -14.56 0.63
N LYS A 99 -5.22 -13.58 1.53
CA LYS A 99 -3.93 -13.37 2.20
C LYS A 99 -3.55 -14.53 3.10
N ILE A 100 -4.50 -15.06 3.88
CA ILE A 100 -4.27 -16.18 4.78
C ILE A 100 -3.82 -17.41 4.00
N GLU A 101 -4.42 -17.67 2.85
CA GLU A 101 -4.06 -18.82 1.98
C GLU A 101 -2.71 -18.66 1.29
N THR A 102 -2.32 -17.43 0.92
CA THR A 102 -1.08 -17.18 0.16
C THR A 102 0.16 -17.00 1.03
N ILE A 103 0.01 -16.53 2.27
CA ILE A 103 1.13 -16.31 3.21
C ILE A 103 1.99 -17.57 3.45
N PRO A 104 1.41 -18.76 3.73
CA PRO A 104 2.19 -19.97 3.96
C PRO A 104 3.11 -20.34 2.79
N GLY A 105 2.61 -20.25 1.56
CA GLY A 105 3.38 -20.56 0.35
C GLY A 105 4.56 -19.60 0.16
N PHE A 106 4.35 -18.30 0.39
CA PHE A 106 5.41 -17.30 0.34
C PHE A 106 6.49 -17.55 1.40
N TYR A 107 6.10 -17.84 2.65
CA TYR A 107 7.05 -18.09 3.72
C TYR A 107 7.86 -19.36 3.52
N ARG A 108 7.24 -20.44 3.02
CA ARG A 108 7.97 -21.67 2.67
C ARG A 108 9.02 -21.39 1.60
N ALA A 109 8.63 -20.75 0.50
CA ALA A 109 9.57 -20.38 -0.56
C ALA A 109 10.71 -19.46 -0.08
N TRP A 110 10.41 -18.50 0.80
CA TRP A 110 11.43 -17.64 1.41
C TRP A 110 12.40 -18.44 2.29
N VAL A 111 11.89 -19.31 3.17
CA VAL A 111 12.74 -20.16 4.01
C VAL A 111 13.51 -21.20 3.18
N ASP A 112 12.99 -21.63 2.03
CA ASP A 112 13.70 -22.49 1.06
C ASP A 112 14.84 -21.75 0.36
N SER A 113 14.70 -20.44 0.16
CA SER A 113 15.72 -19.59 -0.47
C SER A 113 16.87 -19.17 0.46
N LEU A 114 16.73 -19.36 1.78
CA LEU A 114 17.81 -19.10 2.73
C LEU A 114 18.93 -20.13 2.52
N SER A 115 20.17 -19.65 2.41
CA SER A 115 21.32 -20.48 2.10
C SER A 115 21.55 -21.55 3.19
N ALA A 116 22.19 -22.67 2.82
CA ALA A 116 22.55 -23.70 3.80
C ALA A 116 23.54 -23.19 4.87
N ASP A 117 24.26 -22.11 4.60
CA ASP A 117 25.21 -21.47 5.51
C ASP A 117 24.52 -20.53 6.52
N ASP A 118 23.32 -20.03 6.22
CA ASP A 118 22.48 -19.26 7.17
C ASP A 118 21.78 -20.16 8.22
N LYS A 119 21.99 -21.49 8.16
CA LYS A 119 21.41 -22.49 9.08
C LYS A 119 22.12 -22.58 10.43
N VAL A 120 22.92 -21.58 10.80
CA VAL A 120 23.59 -21.52 12.11
C VAL A 120 22.77 -20.67 13.06
N LYS A 121 22.02 -21.32 13.97
CA LYS A 121 21.56 -20.65 15.18
C LYS A 121 22.66 -20.65 16.22
N TYR A 122 23.05 -19.46 16.67
CA TYR A 122 23.79 -19.29 17.92
C TYR A 122 22.83 -19.57 19.08
N PHE A 123 23.12 -20.59 19.88
CA PHE A 123 22.45 -20.76 21.17
C PHE A 123 23.25 -19.97 22.21
N GLU A 124 22.64 -18.97 22.85
CA GLU A 124 23.20 -18.36 24.07
C GLU A 124 22.90 -19.29 25.24
N VAL A 125 23.96 -19.93 25.76
CA VAL A 125 23.92 -20.62 27.05
C VAL A 125 24.77 -19.79 28.00
N GLY A 126 24.13 -18.90 28.77
CA GLY A 126 24.85 -17.89 29.54
C GLY A 126 25.53 -16.85 28.64
N THR A 127 26.82 -16.58 28.84
CA THR A 127 27.61 -15.61 28.04
C THR A 127 28.33 -16.21 26.83
N GLN A 128 28.16 -17.50 26.53
CA GLN A 128 28.82 -18.15 25.40
C GLN A 128 27.83 -18.59 24.32
N LYS A 129 28.18 -18.25 23.07
CA LYS A 129 27.52 -18.73 21.85
C LYS A 129 28.13 -20.09 21.47
N VAL A 130 27.40 -21.18 21.70
CA VAL A 130 27.87 -22.53 21.35
C VAL A 130 27.35 -22.89 19.95
N MET A 131 28.25 -23.26 19.04
CA MET A 131 27.90 -23.87 17.75
C MET A 131 27.67 -25.37 17.95
N ALA A 132 26.43 -25.77 18.19
CA ALA A 132 26.04 -27.17 18.10
C ALA A 132 25.67 -27.49 16.65
N ARG A 133 26.33 -28.49 16.04
CA ARG A 133 25.85 -29.09 14.78
C ARG A 133 24.52 -29.78 15.06
N LEU A 134 23.42 -29.11 14.74
CA LEU A 134 22.08 -29.69 14.81
C LEU A 134 22.01 -30.89 13.85
N SER A 135 21.32 -31.95 14.26
CA SER A 135 21.01 -33.04 13.34
C SER A 135 20.06 -32.55 12.24
N PRO A 136 20.04 -33.18 11.05
CA PRO A 136 19.11 -32.83 9.98
C PRO A 136 17.65 -32.74 10.44
N ALA A 137 17.23 -33.64 11.34
CA ALA A 137 15.88 -33.64 11.91
C ALA A 137 15.60 -32.44 12.83
N GLN A 138 16.59 -31.95 13.57
CA GLN A 138 16.44 -30.77 14.42
C GLN A 138 16.39 -29.48 13.61
N ILE A 139 17.13 -29.42 12.50
CA ILE A 139 17.07 -28.30 11.54
C ILE A 139 15.67 -28.21 10.95
N GLU A 140 15.10 -29.35 10.52
CA GLU A 140 13.76 -29.38 9.93
C GLU A 140 12.67 -29.00 10.93
N LYS A 141 12.75 -29.50 12.17
CA LYS A 141 11.82 -29.12 13.23
C LYS A 141 11.88 -27.61 13.52
N PHE A 142 13.09 -27.05 13.65
CA PHE A 142 13.27 -25.63 13.89
C PHE A 142 12.75 -24.77 12.73
N ARG A 143 12.95 -25.24 11.50
CA ARG A 143 12.45 -24.62 10.27
C ARG A 143 10.94 -24.52 10.26
N GLU A 144 10.26 -25.63 10.53
CA GLU A 144 8.79 -25.67 10.63
C GLU A 144 8.29 -24.76 11.75
N GLU A 145 8.91 -24.77 12.93
CA GLU A 145 8.55 -23.87 14.03
C GLU A 145 8.70 -22.38 13.64
N LEU A 146 9.77 -22.03 12.92
CA LEU A 146 9.98 -20.66 12.44
C LEU A 146 8.94 -20.25 11.40
N ILE A 147 8.60 -21.15 10.47
CA ILE A 147 7.55 -20.95 9.47
C ILE A 147 6.21 -20.72 10.16
N GLN A 148 5.81 -21.62 11.07
CA GLN A 148 4.53 -21.53 11.78
C GLN A 148 4.43 -20.26 12.62
N LYS A 149 5.50 -19.91 13.35
CA LYS A 149 5.55 -18.68 14.15
C LYS A 149 5.37 -17.44 13.28
N ASN A 150 6.08 -17.34 12.17
CA ASN A 150 6.01 -16.17 11.29
C ASN A 150 4.66 -16.08 10.55
N ILE A 151 4.10 -17.21 10.14
CA ILE A 151 2.74 -17.27 9.57
C ILE A 151 1.72 -16.77 10.58
N ALA A 152 1.76 -17.25 11.83
CA ALA A 152 0.83 -16.85 12.88
C ALA A 152 0.88 -15.34 13.15
N ILE A 153 2.08 -14.78 13.28
CA ILE A 153 2.29 -13.33 13.48
C ILE A 153 1.72 -12.52 12.30
N GLN A 154 1.94 -12.98 11.07
CA GLN A 154 1.44 -12.31 9.88
C GLN A 154 -0.08 -12.36 9.80
N ILE A 155 -0.69 -13.53 10.04
CA ILE A 155 -2.14 -13.72 10.03
C ILE A 155 -2.81 -12.84 11.10
N GLU A 156 -2.28 -12.81 12.32
CA GLU A 156 -2.74 -11.91 13.38
C GLU A 156 -2.61 -10.44 12.97
N GLY A 157 -1.58 -10.14 12.18
CA GLY A 157 -1.35 -8.83 11.59
C GLY A 157 -2.33 -8.44 10.48
N ILE A 158 -3.16 -9.34 9.95
CA ILE A 158 -4.14 -9.02 8.89
C ILE A 158 -5.40 -8.43 9.54
N THR A 159 -5.42 -7.10 9.64
CA THR A 159 -6.58 -6.37 10.20
C THR A 159 -7.09 -5.32 9.23
N VAL A 160 -8.42 -5.09 9.26
CA VAL A 160 -9.07 -4.02 8.48
C VAL A 160 -8.40 -2.67 8.74
N PHE A 161 -8.07 -2.40 10.01
CA PHE A 161 -7.43 -1.15 10.40
C PHE A 161 -6.08 -0.94 9.71
N LYS A 162 -5.22 -1.96 9.66
CA LYS A 162 -3.93 -1.87 8.95
C LYS A 162 -4.10 -1.70 7.45
N GLU A 163 -5.06 -2.38 6.83
CA GLU A 163 -5.32 -2.23 5.40
C GLU A 163 -5.84 -0.83 5.07
N PHE A 164 -6.83 -0.35 5.84
CA PHE A 164 -7.40 0.99 5.70
C PHE A 164 -6.33 2.08 5.90
N THR A 165 -5.61 2.04 7.03
CA THR A 165 -4.57 3.03 7.34
C THR A 165 -3.43 2.97 6.34
N GLY A 166 -3.06 1.78 5.86
CA GLY A 166 -2.07 1.62 4.81
C GLY A 166 -2.46 2.34 3.52
N VAL A 167 -3.71 2.20 3.05
CA VAL A 167 -4.22 2.96 1.88
C VAL A 167 -4.28 4.45 2.18
N PHE A 168 -4.84 4.83 3.32
CA PHE A 168 -5.03 6.22 3.71
C PHE A 168 -3.70 6.99 3.79
N PHE A 169 -2.74 6.49 4.56
CA PHE A 169 -1.44 7.16 4.73
C PHE A 169 -0.66 7.23 3.42
N ARG A 170 -0.67 6.17 2.60
CA ARG A 170 0.02 6.18 1.30
C ARG A 170 -0.52 7.28 0.38
N LEU A 171 -1.84 7.37 0.25
CA LEU A 171 -2.48 8.43 -0.53
C LEU A 171 -2.24 9.81 0.07
N PHE A 172 -2.33 9.92 1.40
CA PHE A 172 -2.12 11.16 2.11
C PHE A 172 -0.71 11.72 1.88
N PHE A 173 0.34 10.91 2.09
CA PHE A 173 1.73 11.35 1.88
C PHE A 173 2.05 11.62 0.41
N ALA A 174 1.63 10.73 -0.50
CA ALA A 174 1.81 10.96 -1.94
C ALA A 174 1.08 12.22 -2.41
N GLY A 175 -0.12 12.44 -1.90
CA GLY A 175 -0.96 13.58 -2.18
C GLY A 175 -0.43 14.89 -1.61
N LEU A 176 0.11 14.87 -0.39
CA LEU A 176 0.77 16.01 0.23
C LEU A 176 1.98 16.45 -0.59
N PHE A 177 2.85 15.50 -0.94
CA PHE A 177 4.02 15.74 -1.77
C PHE A 177 3.63 16.27 -3.16
N SER A 178 2.63 15.65 -3.79
CA SER A 178 2.11 16.07 -5.09
C SER A 178 1.49 17.46 -5.07
N SER A 179 0.76 17.79 -4.01
CA SER A 179 0.13 19.10 -3.83
C SER A 179 1.17 20.20 -3.64
N PHE A 180 2.23 19.90 -2.88
CA PHE A 180 3.38 20.79 -2.72
C PHE A 180 4.09 21.03 -4.05
N LEU A 181 4.43 19.96 -4.79
CA LEU A 181 5.07 20.09 -6.11
C LEU A 181 4.19 20.88 -7.08
N ALA A 182 2.91 20.54 -7.18
CA ALA A 182 1.98 21.24 -8.06
C ALA A 182 1.86 22.73 -7.70
N ALA A 183 1.85 23.07 -6.41
CA ALA A 183 1.85 24.47 -5.96
C ALA A 183 3.12 25.23 -6.35
N LEU A 184 4.29 24.57 -6.38
CA LEU A 184 5.54 25.19 -6.86
C LEU A 184 5.50 25.44 -8.37
N PHE A 185 5.06 24.48 -9.16
CA PHE A 185 5.08 24.58 -10.63
C PHE A 185 3.95 25.43 -11.22
N LEU A 186 2.80 25.52 -10.53
CA LEU A 186 1.64 26.28 -11.02
C LEU A 186 1.60 27.73 -10.52
N LYS A 187 2.58 28.14 -9.70
CA LYS A 187 2.75 29.54 -9.29
C LYS A 187 3.22 30.37 -10.50
N ARG A 188 2.31 31.08 -11.15
CA ARG A 188 2.69 32.18 -12.05
C ARG A 188 3.04 33.41 -11.20
N LYS A 189 4.13 34.08 -11.60
CA LYS A 189 4.43 35.45 -11.16
C LYS A 189 3.29 36.38 -11.58
#